data_AF-A0A9X2SZ81-F1
#
_entry.id   AF-A0A9X2SZ81-F1
#
_cell.length_a   1.000
_cell.length_b   1.000
_cell.length_c   1.000
_cell.angle_alpha   90.00
_cell.angle_beta   90.00
_cell.angle_gamma   90.00
#
_symmetry.space_group_name_H-M   'P 1'
#
loop_
_entity.id
_entity.type
_entity.pdbx_description
1 polymer ?
#
loop_
_entity_poly.entity_id
_entity_poly.type
_entity_poly.pdbx_seq_one_letter_code
_entity_poly.pdbx_strand_id
1 'polypeptide(L)'
;MEISLDKHAANQASVKIKLNEADYQPKVDAKIKDYAKKATMKGFRPGKAPITMVKKMYGTSVLVDEINSILTSSLNEYLKAQTFKILGDPLPVIEEAANIDWDSQKEFEFKYRIGFVEDIAVDIEGVDAVSYKMDMDNKEVEDAIQNLRSQYGKMTNPEISQENDFLYGDLKSENGSFEKTFSMPLSAVDAGSLKQFVGLKKGDVVTFDLAKTIKENLAATIGITEEEAADLKGNFTFTVQNINRTEPADLNQEFFDKLFGEGQVDSEEAMRNKVKEILSENYNKELRVFGEEKIKDKLVAKANIDLPEDFLKEWLFRANEGKVTTEQVEKEYPIYAKQLTWTLISNKIAKDNNIQAEHADVIEKTKEMIREQFASSGLGSQMEASMDMFVDNYLKGNEGQNYMQMLTSVQNEKVLDFVREKGNLKEETIKIDKFKELLEN
;
A
#
# COMPACT_ATOMS: atom_id res chain seq x y z
N MET A 1 -40.82 10.53 -19.30
CA MET A 1 -39.43 10.76 -18.89
C MET A 1 -38.56 10.71 -20.12
N GLU A 2 -37.72 11.72 -20.31
CA GLU A 2 -36.80 11.81 -21.44
C GLU A 2 -35.37 11.87 -20.89
N ILE A 3 -34.50 10.98 -21.37
CA ILE A 3 -33.08 10.96 -21.00
C ILE A 3 -32.27 11.17 -22.27
N SER A 4 -31.42 12.18 -22.26
CA SER A 4 -30.53 12.51 -23.37
C SER A 4 -29.08 12.59 -22.89
N LEU A 5 -28.15 12.10 -23.70
CA LEU A 5 -26.71 12.18 -23.46
C LEU A 5 -26.08 13.16 -24.44
N ASP A 6 -25.32 14.11 -23.90
CA ASP A 6 -24.61 15.14 -24.65
C ASP A 6 -23.10 14.94 -24.44
N LYS A 7 -22.39 14.54 -25.49
CA LYS A 7 -20.93 14.36 -25.45
C LYS A 7 -20.25 15.72 -25.64
N HIS A 8 -19.57 16.19 -24.60
CA HIS A 8 -18.84 17.45 -24.64
C HIS A 8 -17.38 17.28 -25.05
N ALA A 9 -16.80 16.11 -24.75
CA ALA A 9 -15.43 15.75 -25.08
C ALA A 9 -15.32 14.24 -25.40
N ALA A 10 -14.10 13.77 -25.66
CA ALA A 10 -13.82 12.36 -25.95
C ALA A 10 -14.08 11.43 -24.75
N ASN A 11 -13.95 11.93 -23.53
CA ASN A 11 -14.04 11.18 -22.27
C ASN A 11 -14.98 11.82 -21.23
N GLN A 12 -15.75 12.85 -21.63
CA GLN A 12 -16.73 13.52 -20.77
C GLN A 12 -18.04 13.77 -21.51
N ALA A 13 -19.14 13.53 -20.80
CA ALA A 13 -20.50 13.81 -21.28
C ALA A 13 -21.38 14.35 -20.15
N SER A 14 -22.51 14.95 -20.52
CA SER A 14 -23.59 15.26 -19.60
C SER A 14 -24.81 14.43 -19.92
N VAL A 15 -25.40 13.82 -18.90
CA VAL A 15 -26.71 13.19 -18.98
C VAL A 15 -27.75 14.17 -18.47
N LYS A 16 -28.73 14.48 -19.31
CA LYS A 16 -29.87 15.33 -18.97
C LYS A 16 -31.11 14.45 -18.85
N ILE A 17 -31.80 14.57 -17.71
CA ILE A 17 -33.04 13.86 -17.40
C ILE A 17 -34.14 14.89 -17.25
N LYS A 18 -35.17 14.79 -18.11
CA LYS A 18 -36.39 15.57 -18.02
C LYS A 18 -37.53 14.71 -17.49
N LEU A 19 -38.16 15.20 -16.43
CA LEU A 19 -39.30 14.59 -15.77
C LEU A 19 -40.52 15.48 -15.92
N ASN A 20 -41.62 14.91 -16.39
CA ASN A 20 -42.92 15.56 -16.40
C ASN A 20 -43.77 15.05 -15.24
N GLU A 21 -44.84 15.76 -14.89
CA GLU A 21 -45.76 15.39 -13.80
C GLU A 21 -46.22 13.93 -13.86
N ALA A 22 -46.50 13.42 -15.06
CA ALA A 22 -46.93 12.03 -15.26
C ALA A 22 -45.88 10.98 -14.82
N ASP A 23 -44.59 11.33 -14.80
CA ASP A 23 -43.50 10.40 -14.51
C ASP A 23 -43.33 10.13 -12.99
N TYR A 24 -43.62 11.14 -12.15
CA TYR A 24 -43.38 11.06 -10.71
C TYR A 24 -44.68 11.11 -9.88
N GLN A 25 -45.72 11.84 -10.33
CA GLN A 25 -46.93 12.09 -9.54
C GLN A 25 -47.62 10.80 -9.05
N PRO A 26 -47.76 9.73 -9.86
CA PRO A 26 -48.35 8.48 -9.38
C PRO A 26 -47.58 7.83 -8.22
N LYS A 27 -46.24 7.89 -8.26
CA LYS A 27 -45.37 7.33 -7.21
C LYS A 27 -45.38 8.18 -5.94
N VAL A 28 -45.39 9.51 -6.10
CA VAL A 28 -45.55 10.48 -5.00
C VAL A 28 -46.88 10.27 -4.30
N ASP A 29 -48.00 10.15 -5.03
CA ASP A 29 -49.32 9.92 -4.44
C ASP A 29 -49.41 8.57 -3.72
N ALA A 30 -48.73 7.53 -4.23
CA ALA A 30 -48.62 6.23 -3.57
C ALA A 30 -47.84 6.35 -2.24
N LYS A 31 -46.66 7.00 -2.26
CA LYS A 31 -45.87 7.23 -1.04
C LYS A 31 -46.61 8.09 -0.02
N ILE A 32 -47.32 9.14 -0.44
CA ILE A 32 -48.13 9.98 0.47
C ILE A 32 -49.24 9.16 1.11
N LYS A 33 -49.91 8.27 0.37
CA LYS A 33 -50.93 7.37 0.93
C LYS A 33 -50.33 6.43 1.98
N ASP A 34 -49.17 5.87 1.73
CA ASP A 34 -48.51 4.97 2.67
C ASP A 34 -47.94 5.69 3.89
N TYR A 35 -47.43 6.89 3.70
CA TYR A 35 -47.03 7.77 4.79
C TYR A 35 -48.24 8.18 5.64
N ALA A 36 -49.36 8.56 5.02
CA ALA A 36 -50.59 8.93 5.71
C ALA A 36 -51.15 7.81 6.60
N LYS A 37 -50.99 6.54 6.21
CA LYS A 37 -51.38 5.38 7.04
C LYS A 37 -50.53 5.24 8.30
N LYS A 38 -49.28 5.70 8.28
CA LYS A 38 -48.29 5.56 9.36
C LYS A 38 -48.10 6.85 10.18
N ALA A 39 -48.47 7.99 9.62
CA ALA A 39 -48.21 9.29 10.21
C ALA A 39 -48.97 9.52 11.53
N THR A 40 -48.25 10.01 12.53
CA THR A 40 -48.78 10.51 13.79
C THR A 40 -48.86 12.03 13.71
N MET A 41 -50.08 12.57 13.61
CA MET A 41 -50.28 14.03 13.53
C MET A 41 -51.06 14.53 14.74
N LYS A 42 -50.63 15.66 15.30
CA LYS A 42 -51.26 16.29 16.47
C LYS A 42 -52.74 16.55 16.18
N GLY A 43 -53.62 15.97 17.00
CA GLY A 43 -55.08 16.08 16.86
C GLY A 43 -55.75 14.96 16.04
N PHE A 44 -54.99 14.03 15.45
CA PHE A 44 -55.54 12.88 14.72
C PHE A 44 -55.02 11.56 15.29
N ARG A 45 -55.89 10.55 15.35
CA ARG A 45 -55.46 9.18 15.65
C ARG A 45 -54.51 8.70 14.53
N PRO A 46 -53.44 7.95 14.85
CA PRO A 46 -52.48 7.46 13.84
C PRO A 46 -53.20 6.83 12.65
N GLY A 47 -52.83 7.23 11.42
CA GLY A 47 -53.45 6.73 10.19
C GLY A 47 -54.82 7.29 9.82
N LYS A 48 -55.36 8.25 10.59
CA LYS A 48 -56.70 8.87 10.34
C LYS A 48 -56.65 10.33 9.92
N ALA A 49 -55.46 10.88 9.71
CA ALA A 49 -55.36 12.24 9.23
C ALA A 49 -55.76 12.35 7.75
N PRO A 50 -56.44 13.45 7.34
CA PRO A 50 -56.78 13.67 5.94
C PRO A 50 -55.54 13.75 5.04
N ILE A 51 -55.58 13.07 3.89
CA ILE A 51 -54.47 13.03 2.91
C ILE A 51 -54.06 14.44 2.49
N THR A 52 -55.01 15.36 2.33
CA THR A 52 -54.73 16.77 1.97
C THR A 52 -53.85 17.47 3.01
N MET A 53 -54.02 17.15 4.29
CA MET A 53 -53.21 17.74 5.37
C MET A 53 -51.80 17.14 5.38
N VAL A 54 -51.70 15.82 5.18
CA VAL A 54 -50.41 15.12 5.05
C VAL A 54 -49.63 15.63 3.84
N LYS A 55 -50.30 15.81 2.70
CA LYS A 55 -49.71 16.38 1.47
C LYS A 55 -49.20 17.80 1.69
N LYS A 56 -49.90 18.63 2.47
CA LYS A 56 -49.44 19.99 2.78
C LYS A 56 -48.21 20.01 3.70
N MET A 57 -48.07 19.04 4.62
CA MET A 57 -46.96 19.01 5.57
C MET A 57 -45.72 18.29 5.04
N TYR A 58 -45.91 17.22 4.26
CA TYR A 58 -44.83 16.32 3.83
C TYR A 58 -44.74 16.17 2.31
N GLY A 59 -45.64 16.78 1.55
CA GLY A 59 -45.73 16.60 0.09
C GLY A 59 -44.45 16.99 -0.63
N THR A 60 -43.87 18.15 -0.30
CA THR A 60 -42.62 18.62 -0.91
C THR A 60 -41.45 17.69 -0.59
N SER A 61 -41.29 17.24 0.66
CA SER A 61 -40.24 16.28 1.03
C SER A 61 -40.39 14.95 0.29
N VAL A 62 -41.62 14.40 0.25
CA VAL A 62 -41.90 13.13 -0.45
C VAL A 62 -41.69 13.27 -1.96
N LEU A 63 -42.03 14.43 -2.53
CA LEU A 63 -41.78 14.75 -3.93
C LEU A 63 -40.28 14.75 -4.24
N VAL A 64 -39.47 15.47 -3.44
CA VAL A 64 -38.01 15.53 -3.58
C VAL A 64 -37.40 14.14 -3.46
N ASP A 65 -37.77 13.38 -2.43
CA ASP A 65 -37.25 12.03 -2.19
C ASP A 65 -37.59 11.06 -3.33
N GLU A 66 -38.82 11.14 -3.85
CA GLU A 66 -39.26 10.30 -4.96
C GLU A 66 -38.56 10.67 -6.26
N ILE A 67 -38.42 11.96 -6.56
CA ILE A 67 -37.67 12.43 -7.72
C ILE A 67 -36.22 11.96 -7.63
N ASN A 68 -35.55 12.13 -6.49
CA ASN A 68 -34.18 11.64 -6.30
C ASN A 68 -34.05 10.12 -6.52
N SER A 69 -35.03 9.34 -6.04
CA SER A 69 -35.07 7.89 -6.27
C SER A 69 -35.25 7.52 -7.74
N ILE A 70 -36.16 8.20 -8.45
CA ILE A 70 -36.38 8.04 -9.88
C ILE A 70 -35.11 8.41 -10.65
N LEU A 71 -34.47 9.53 -10.33
CA LEU A 71 -33.24 9.98 -10.98
C LEU A 71 -32.12 8.95 -10.81
N THR A 72 -31.89 8.48 -9.59
CA THR A 72 -30.82 7.51 -9.30
C THR A 72 -31.02 6.20 -10.04
N SER A 73 -32.23 5.65 -9.98
CA SER A 73 -32.55 4.39 -10.67
C SER A 73 -32.46 4.53 -12.19
N SER A 74 -33.09 5.56 -12.76
CA SER A 74 -33.14 5.79 -14.20
C SER A 74 -31.77 6.11 -14.78
N LEU A 75 -30.96 6.92 -14.07
CA LEU A 75 -29.59 7.23 -14.47
C LEU A 75 -28.73 5.96 -14.47
N ASN A 76 -28.78 5.16 -13.41
CA ASN A 76 -28.02 3.92 -13.32
C ASN A 76 -28.42 2.91 -14.40
N GLU A 77 -29.71 2.76 -14.69
CA GLU A 77 -30.20 1.90 -15.78
C GLU A 77 -29.74 2.40 -17.15
N TYR A 78 -29.85 3.71 -17.40
CA TYR A 78 -29.44 4.32 -18.66
C TYR A 78 -27.93 4.19 -18.90
N LEU A 79 -27.12 4.41 -17.87
CA LEU A 79 -25.66 4.28 -17.94
C LEU A 79 -25.21 2.83 -18.11
N LYS A 80 -25.88 1.86 -17.46
CA LYS A 80 -25.59 0.43 -17.64
C LYS A 80 -25.87 -0.07 -19.06
N ALA A 81 -26.79 0.55 -19.78
CA ALA A 81 -27.10 0.21 -21.17
C ALA A 81 -26.07 0.77 -22.18
N GLN A 82 -25.18 1.67 -21.75
CA GLN A 82 -24.14 2.24 -22.61
C GLN A 82 -23.00 1.24 -22.86
N THR A 83 -22.33 1.40 -24.00
CA THR A 83 -21.21 0.54 -24.41
C THR A 83 -19.87 0.97 -23.81
N PHE A 84 -19.73 2.26 -23.46
CA PHE A 84 -18.54 2.82 -22.84
C PHE A 84 -18.52 2.60 -21.32
N LYS A 85 -17.33 2.55 -20.72
CA LYS A 85 -17.18 2.33 -19.28
C LYS A 85 -17.24 3.67 -18.55
N ILE A 86 -18.22 3.81 -17.67
CA ILE A 86 -18.31 4.95 -16.76
C ILE A 86 -17.23 4.86 -15.69
N LEU A 87 -16.63 6.00 -15.37
CA LEU A 87 -15.66 6.14 -14.29
C LEU A 87 -16.29 6.91 -13.13
N GLY A 88 -16.22 6.34 -11.92
CA GLY A 88 -16.81 6.93 -10.73
C GLY A 88 -18.32 7.10 -10.80
N ASP A 89 -18.85 7.89 -9.86
CA ASP A 89 -20.27 8.23 -9.78
C ASP A 89 -20.60 9.51 -10.55
N PRO A 90 -21.75 9.59 -11.22
CA PRO A 90 -22.19 10.81 -11.91
C PRO A 90 -22.28 12.01 -10.96
N LEU A 91 -21.71 13.14 -11.38
CA LEU A 91 -21.70 14.37 -10.57
C LEU A 91 -22.88 15.29 -10.95
N PRO A 92 -23.79 15.61 -10.02
CA PRO A 92 -24.89 16.53 -10.30
C PRO A 92 -24.38 17.96 -10.51
N VAL A 93 -24.99 18.67 -11.48
CA VAL A 93 -24.77 20.09 -11.74
C VAL A 93 -25.71 20.91 -10.84
N ILE A 94 -25.18 21.33 -9.68
CA ILE A 94 -25.98 21.88 -8.57
C ILE A 94 -26.59 23.25 -8.93
N GLU A 95 -25.92 24.06 -9.75
CA GLU A 95 -26.39 25.40 -10.14
C GLU A 95 -27.73 25.38 -10.88
N GLU A 96 -27.97 24.36 -11.72
CA GLU A 96 -29.23 24.19 -12.44
C GLU A 96 -30.34 23.66 -11.51
N ALA A 97 -29.99 22.82 -10.53
CA ALA A 97 -30.93 22.27 -9.55
C ALA A 97 -31.33 23.26 -8.44
N ALA A 98 -30.51 24.27 -8.16
CA ALA A 98 -30.75 25.26 -7.10
C ALA A 98 -31.91 26.22 -7.41
N ASN A 99 -32.34 26.32 -8.67
CA ASN A 99 -33.40 27.23 -9.12
C ASN A 99 -34.78 26.55 -9.22
N ILE A 100 -34.92 25.31 -8.75
CA ILE A 100 -36.16 24.54 -8.84
C ILE A 100 -37.19 25.06 -7.81
N ASP A 101 -38.37 25.43 -8.29
CA ASP A 101 -39.53 25.72 -7.44
C ASP A 101 -40.34 24.45 -7.17
N TRP A 102 -40.05 23.78 -6.06
CA TRP A 102 -40.70 22.54 -5.67
C TRP A 102 -42.20 22.66 -5.37
N ASP A 103 -42.74 23.88 -5.19
CA ASP A 103 -44.13 24.10 -4.84
C ASP A 103 -45.02 24.31 -6.08
N SER A 104 -44.49 24.94 -7.15
CA SER A 104 -45.28 25.30 -8.33
C SER A 104 -44.83 24.61 -9.63
N GLN A 105 -43.60 24.12 -9.69
CA GLN A 105 -43.03 23.51 -10.89
C GLN A 105 -43.53 22.08 -11.08
N LYS A 106 -43.83 21.73 -12.35
CA LYS A 106 -44.37 20.41 -12.75
C LYS A 106 -43.45 19.65 -13.71
N GLU A 107 -42.47 20.34 -14.27
CA GLU A 107 -41.48 19.78 -15.18
C GLU A 107 -40.12 20.04 -14.57
N PHE A 108 -39.34 19.00 -14.36
CA PHE A 108 -38.01 19.09 -13.76
C PHE A 108 -36.96 18.65 -14.75
N GLU A 109 -35.86 19.40 -14.81
CA GLU A 109 -34.69 19.06 -15.60
C GLU A 109 -33.49 18.93 -14.67
N PHE A 110 -32.79 17.80 -14.77
CA PHE A 110 -31.58 17.53 -14.00
C PHE A 110 -30.44 17.19 -14.93
N LYS A 111 -29.26 17.71 -14.65
CA LYS A 111 -28.04 17.48 -15.43
C LYS A 111 -26.97 16.85 -14.55
N TYR A 112 -26.36 15.79 -15.07
CA TYR A 112 -25.26 15.06 -14.43
C TYR A 112 -24.07 15.03 -15.37
N ARG A 113 -22.88 15.38 -14.88
CA ARG A 113 -21.62 15.15 -15.59
C ARG A 113 -21.16 13.72 -15.33
N ILE A 114 -20.64 13.10 -16.38
CA ILE A 114 -20.03 11.77 -16.32
C ILE A 114 -18.65 11.80 -16.96
N GLY A 115 -17.69 11.14 -16.31
CA GLY A 115 -16.44 10.72 -16.91
C GLY A 115 -16.58 9.31 -17.45
N PHE A 116 -16.03 9.04 -18.62
CA PHE A 116 -16.04 7.70 -19.20
C PHE A 116 -14.79 7.43 -20.02
N VAL A 117 -14.55 6.16 -20.28
CA VAL A 117 -13.58 5.70 -21.29
C VAL A 117 -14.32 4.87 -22.32
N GLU A 118 -13.98 5.10 -23.60
CA GLU A 118 -14.44 4.24 -24.69
C GLU A 118 -13.82 2.83 -24.55
N ASP A 119 -14.25 1.88 -25.39
CA ASP A 119 -13.73 0.51 -25.31
C ASP A 119 -12.20 0.51 -25.55
N ILE A 120 -11.49 -0.14 -24.64
CA ILE A 120 -10.02 -0.12 -24.60
C ILE A 120 -9.55 -1.32 -25.42
N ALA A 121 -8.82 -1.07 -26.51
CA ALA A 121 -8.10 -2.11 -27.20
C ALA A 121 -6.70 -2.27 -26.58
N VAL A 122 -6.47 -3.39 -25.89
CA VAL A 122 -5.13 -3.72 -25.37
C VAL A 122 -4.56 -4.86 -26.18
N ASP A 123 -3.62 -4.54 -27.06
CA ASP A 123 -2.88 -5.55 -27.79
C ASP A 123 -1.69 -6.03 -26.94
N ILE A 124 -1.69 -7.31 -26.59
CA ILE A 124 -0.66 -7.96 -25.77
C ILE A 124 0.50 -8.44 -26.66
N GLU A 125 0.27 -8.63 -27.97
CA GLU A 125 1.31 -9.09 -28.88
C GLU A 125 2.42 -8.03 -29.00
N GLY A 126 3.66 -8.50 -28.97
CA GLY A 126 4.85 -7.65 -29.05
C GLY A 126 5.16 -6.84 -27.79
N VAL A 127 4.44 -7.03 -26.68
CA VAL A 127 4.85 -6.47 -25.39
C VAL A 127 6.08 -7.22 -24.89
N ASP A 128 7.22 -6.51 -24.83
CA ASP A 128 8.46 -7.06 -24.25
C ASP A 128 8.30 -7.23 -22.73
N ALA A 129 8.14 -8.48 -22.30
CA ALA A 129 8.14 -8.86 -20.89
C ALA A 129 9.54 -9.33 -20.51
N VAL A 130 10.22 -8.63 -19.61
CA VAL A 130 11.53 -9.07 -19.11
C VAL A 130 11.34 -9.79 -17.79
N SER A 131 11.77 -11.05 -17.71
CA SER A 131 11.89 -11.80 -16.46
C SER A 131 13.32 -11.65 -15.97
N TYR A 132 13.47 -11.03 -14.81
CA TYR A 132 14.78 -10.85 -14.20
C TYR A 132 15.09 -12.00 -13.26
N LYS A 133 16.33 -12.48 -13.29
CA LYS A 133 16.85 -13.48 -12.36
C LYS A 133 18.11 -12.94 -11.69
N MET A 134 18.19 -13.11 -10.39
CA MET A 134 19.35 -12.69 -9.61
C MET A 134 20.50 -13.69 -9.79
N ASP A 135 21.66 -13.16 -10.18
CA ASP A 135 22.95 -13.86 -10.12
C ASP A 135 23.66 -13.53 -8.81
N MET A 136 23.50 -14.41 -7.82
CA MET A 136 24.18 -14.29 -6.54
C MET A 136 25.62 -14.73 -6.66
N ASP A 137 26.52 -13.77 -6.45
CA ASP A 137 27.94 -14.04 -6.33
C ASP A 137 28.26 -14.66 -4.96
N ASN A 138 29.43 -15.28 -4.87
CA ASN A 138 29.83 -15.91 -3.60
C ASN A 138 30.19 -14.88 -2.54
N LYS A 139 30.56 -13.66 -2.92
CA LYS A 139 30.96 -12.61 -1.98
C LYS A 139 29.76 -12.14 -1.16
N GLU A 140 28.62 -11.94 -1.79
CA GLU A 140 27.35 -11.55 -1.17
C GLU A 140 26.88 -12.62 -0.18
N VAL A 141 27.04 -13.90 -0.54
CA VAL A 141 26.75 -15.03 0.36
C VAL A 141 27.70 -15.02 1.57
N GLU A 142 28.98 -14.75 1.37
CA GLU A 142 29.92 -14.64 2.49
C GLU A 142 29.62 -13.45 3.41
N ASP A 143 29.33 -12.30 2.84
CA ASP A 143 28.99 -11.09 3.60
C ASP A 143 27.72 -11.35 4.44
N ALA A 144 26.71 -12.02 3.88
CA ALA A 144 25.52 -12.44 4.62
C ALA A 144 25.83 -13.43 5.74
N ILE A 145 26.70 -14.43 5.50
CA ILE A 145 27.12 -15.39 6.53
C ILE A 145 27.89 -14.68 7.65
N GLN A 146 28.78 -13.74 7.33
CA GLN A 146 29.50 -12.95 8.34
C GLN A 146 28.55 -12.13 9.21
N ASN A 147 27.53 -11.53 8.61
CA ASN A 147 26.48 -10.83 9.33
C ASN A 147 25.69 -11.77 10.25
N LEU A 148 25.28 -12.94 9.76
CA LEU A 148 24.57 -13.94 10.58
C LEU A 148 25.44 -14.43 11.75
N ARG A 149 26.72 -14.73 11.50
CA ARG A 149 27.66 -15.13 12.55
C ARG A 149 27.84 -14.05 13.60
N SER A 150 27.79 -12.78 13.21
CA SER A 150 27.90 -11.65 14.14
C SER A 150 26.62 -11.47 14.96
N GLN A 151 25.44 -11.66 14.38
CA GLN A 151 24.15 -11.57 15.07
C GLN A 151 23.95 -12.67 16.12
N TYR A 152 24.38 -13.90 15.82
CA TYR A 152 24.31 -15.05 16.74
C TYR A 152 25.63 -15.29 17.48
N GLY A 153 26.53 -14.31 17.45
CA GLY A 153 27.81 -14.38 18.12
C GLY A 153 27.66 -14.47 19.64
N LYS A 154 28.66 -15.04 20.30
CA LYS A 154 28.69 -15.14 21.76
C LYS A 154 29.31 -13.87 22.32
N MET A 155 28.61 -13.21 23.25
CA MET A 155 29.18 -12.10 23.99
C MET A 155 30.19 -12.62 25.01
N THR A 156 31.41 -12.10 24.94
CA THR A 156 32.49 -12.34 25.89
C THR A 156 32.99 -11.01 26.46
N ASN A 157 33.68 -11.06 27.60
CA ASN A 157 34.24 -9.89 28.27
C ASN A 157 35.77 -9.99 28.34
N PRO A 158 36.49 -9.69 27.25
CA PRO A 158 37.95 -9.77 27.24
C PRO A 158 38.56 -8.66 28.10
N GLU A 159 39.79 -8.88 28.57
CA GLU A 159 40.51 -7.89 29.37
C GLU A 159 41.11 -6.75 28.53
N ILE A 160 41.27 -6.95 27.22
CA ILE A 160 41.93 -6.02 26.29
C ILE A 160 41.07 -5.81 25.05
N SER A 161 40.86 -4.55 24.67
CA SER A 161 40.03 -4.15 23.54
C SER A 161 40.70 -4.37 22.16
N GLN A 162 39.88 -4.67 21.16
CA GLN A 162 40.23 -4.83 19.74
C GLN A 162 39.31 -4.00 18.84
N GLU A 163 39.65 -3.91 17.55
CA GLU A 163 39.04 -3.01 16.55
C GLU A 163 37.51 -3.17 16.35
N ASN A 164 36.93 -4.30 16.75
CA ASN A 164 35.49 -4.60 16.63
C ASN A 164 34.76 -4.80 17.96
N ASP A 165 35.37 -4.38 19.08
CA ASP A 165 34.74 -4.51 20.39
C ASP A 165 33.76 -3.36 20.69
N PHE A 166 32.94 -3.57 21.70
CA PHE A 166 32.13 -2.55 22.33
C PHE A 166 32.76 -2.15 23.67
N LEU A 167 33.09 -0.87 23.82
CA LEU A 167 33.56 -0.33 25.09
C LEU A 167 32.37 0.20 25.87
N TYR A 168 32.06 -0.42 27.00
CA TYR A 168 31.05 0.09 27.93
C TYR A 168 31.72 0.98 28.96
N GLY A 169 31.26 2.23 29.09
CA GLY A 169 31.94 3.20 29.91
C GLY A 169 31.26 4.55 30.01
N ASP A 170 31.85 5.42 30.82
CA ASP A 170 31.34 6.77 31.07
C ASP A 170 32.03 7.78 30.16
N LEU A 171 31.24 8.49 29.37
CA LEU A 171 31.67 9.63 28.58
C LEU A 171 31.42 10.91 29.38
N LYS A 172 32.46 11.72 29.59
CA LYS A 172 32.38 13.01 30.28
C LYS A 172 33.00 14.11 29.45
N SER A 173 32.37 15.28 29.36
CA SER A 173 33.00 16.46 28.77
C SER A 173 34.04 17.05 29.72
N GLU A 174 35.13 17.63 29.18
CA GLU A 174 36.18 18.25 30.02
C GLU A 174 35.66 19.41 30.89
N ASN A 175 34.62 20.11 30.45
CA ASN A 175 33.97 21.19 31.18
C ASN A 175 32.91 20.69 32.21
N GLY A 176 32.68 19.37 32.29
CA GLY A 176 31.71 18.75 33.20
C GLY A 176 30.23 19.01 32.86
N SER A 177 29.92 19.60 31.71
CA SER A 177 28.54 19.89 31.28
C SER A 177 27.78 18.66 30.79
N PHE A 178 28.47 17.57 30.46
CA PHE A 178 27.87 16.36 29.92
C PHE A 178 28.50 15.11 30.54
N GLU A 179 27.66 14.18 31.00
CA GLU A 179 28.06 12.87 31.48
C GLU A 179 27.04 11.82 31.04
N LYS A 180 27.49 10.74 30.40
CA LYS A 180 26.63 9.64 29.99
C LYS A 180 27.38 8.32 29.95
N THR A 181 26.79 7.29 30.53
CA THR A 181 27.27 5.90 30.37
C THR A 181 26.64 5.30 29.12
N PHE A 182 27.46 4.75 28.23
CA PHE A 182 26.97 4.06 27.03
C PHE A 182 27.93 2.98 26.57
N SER A 183 27.46 2.14 25.65
CA SER A 183 28.26 1.12 24.98
C SER A 183 28.70 1.66 23.62
N MET A 184 29.97 2.04 23.51
CA MET A 184 30.54 2.59 22.28
C MET A 184 30.99 1.46 21.35
N PRO A 185 30.38 1.30 20.17
CA PRO A 185 30.90 0.40 19.14
C PRO A 185 32.18 0.96 18.55
N LEU A 186 33.30 0.22 18.63
CA LEU A 186 34.56 0.65 18.01
C LEU A 186 34.49 0.64 16.48
N SER A 187 33.56 -0.11 15.88
CA SER A 187 33.29 -0.06 14.45
C SER A 187 32.71 1.27 13.96
N ALA A 188 32.12 2.09 14.85
CA ALA A 188 31.63 3.43 14.50
C ALA A 188 32.70 4.53 14.69
N VAL A 189 33.89 4.16 15.16
CA VAL A 189 35.01 5.09 15.36
C VAL A 189 35.77 5.27 14.04
N ASP A 190 36.09 6.51 13.71
CA ASP A 190 36.91 6.85 12.55
C ASP A 190 38.27 6.14 12.59
N ALA A 191 38.72 5.63 11.44
CA ALA A 191 39.94 4.83 11.32
C ALA A 191 41.20 5.56 11.83
N GLY A 192 41.24 6.89 11.77
CA GLY A 192 42.35 7.69 12.30
C GLY A 192 42.40 7.69 13.83
N SER A 193 41.24 7.60 14.47
CA SER A 193 41.04 7.58 15.91
C SER A 193 41.01 6.16 16.49
N LEU A 194 40.71 5.13 15.71
CA LEU A 194 40.50 3.76 16.20
C LEU A 194 41.69 3.22 17.03
N LYS A 195 42.92 3.54 16.62
CA LYS A 195 44.14 3.06 17.28
C LYS A 195 44.27 3.47 18.75
N GLN A 196 43.62 4.56 19.16
CA GLN A 196 43.66 5.01 20.57
C GLN A 196 42.73 4.19 21.47
N PHE A 197 41.79 3.44 20.88
CA PHE A 197 40.82 2.63 21.60
C PHE A 197 41.14 1.14 21.60
N VAL A 198 42.12 0.71 20.81
CA VAL A 198 42.62 -0.66 20.77
C VAL A 198 43.70 -0.84 21.84
N GLY A 199 43.63 -1.94 22.60
CA GLY A 199 44.58 -2.23 23.67
C GLY A 199 44.19 -1.67 25.05
N LEU A 200 43.04 -1.01 25.15
CA LEU A 200 42.50 -0.49 26.41
C LEU A 200 42.01 -1.62 27.32
N LYS A 201 42.08 -1.36 28.62
CA LYS A 201 41.61 -2.23 29.70
C LYS A 201 40.56 -1.52 30.54
N LYS A 202 39.89 -2.29 31.39
CA LYS A 202 39.00 -1.75 32.41
C LYS A 202 39.74 -0.74 33.31
N GLY A 203 39.17 0.46 33.42
CA GLY A 203 39.70 1.58 34.18
C GLY A 203 40.56 2.54 33.37
N ASP A 204 40.90 2.20 32.12
CA ASP A 204 41.63 3.11 31.25
C ASP A 204 40.76 4.29 30.83
N VAL A 205 41.41 5.44 30.69
CA VAL A 205 40.78 6.72 30.40
C VAL A 205 41.38 7.27 29.12
N VAL A 206 40.53 7.59 28.14
CA VAL A 206 40.95 8.13 26.86
C VAL A 206 40.26 9.46 26.61
N THR A 207 41.04 10.47 26.23
CA THR A 207 40.54 11.79 25.88
C THR A 207 40.61 11.98 24.36
N PHE A 208 39.48 12.32 23.75
CA PHE A 208 39.36 12.48 22.30
C PHE A 208 38.29 13.52 21.93
N ASP A 209 38.40 14.03 20.71
CA ASP A 209 37.38 14.90 20.11
C ASP A 209 36.24 14.02 19.58
N LEU A 210 35.08 14.09 20.25
CA LEU A 210 33.93 13.22 20.00
C LEU A 210 33.39 13.36 18.57
N ALA A 211 33.29 14.60 18.07
CA ALA A 211 32.78 14.90 16.73
C ALA A 211 33.74 14.46 15.62
N LYS A 212 35.06 14.44 15.89
CA LYS A 212 36.05 13.90 14.93
C LYS A 212 36.15 12.38 14.97
N THR A 213 35.81 11.79 16.10
CA THR A 213 35.96 10.35 16.36
C THR A 213 34.75 9.57 15.88
N ILE A 214 33.53 10.10 16.02
CA ILE A 214 32.30 9.48 15.53
C ILE A 214 31.66 10.45 14.52
N LYS A 215 31.95 10.22 13.24
CA LYS A 215 31.55 11.14 12.15
C LYS A 215 30.11 10.95 11.68
N GLU A 216 29.60 9.73 11.77
CA GLU A 216 28.26 9.37 11.30
C GLU A 216 27.37 9.00 12.48
N ASN A 217 26.13 9.48 12.47
CA ASN A 217 25.09 9.11 13.43
C ASN A 217 25.53 9.25 14.90
N LEU A 218 26.23 10.34 15.24
CA LEU A 218 26.70 10.62 16.61
C LEU A 218 25.56 10.54 17.64
N ALA A 219 24.42 11.15 17.30
CA ALA A 219 23.21 11.13 18.11
C ALA A 219 22.73 9.70 18.39
N ALA A 220 22.60 8.87 17.35
CA ALA A 220 22.16 7.49 17.49
C ALA A 220 23.18 6.60 18.22
N THR A 221 24.47 6.81 17.98
CA THR A 221 25.57 6.02 18.58
C THR A 221 25.63 6.21 20.09
N ILE A 222 25.40 7.43 20.57
CA ILE A 222 25.40 7.77 22.00
C ILE A 222 23.97 7.63 22.59
N GLY A 223 22.93 7.58 21.75
CA GLY A 223 21.53 7.53 22.14
C GLY A 223 21.00 8.86 22.67
N ILE A 224 21.41 9.98 22.08
CA ILE A 224 20.96 11.36 22.39
C ILE A 224 20.21 11.94 21.20
N THR A 225 19.57 13.10 21.38
CA THR A 225 18.92 13.83 20.29
C THR A 225 19.95 14.53 19.38
N GLU A 226 19.56 14.81 18.12
CA GLU A 226 20.40 15.56 17.17
C GLU A 226 20.75 16.97 17.68
N GLU A 227 19.84 17.62 18.43
CA GLU A 227 20.09 18.93 19.06
C GLU A 227 21.18 18.82 20.15
N GLU A 228 21.09 17.82 21.03
CA GLU A 228 22.13 17.58 22.03
C GLU A 228 23.47 17.24 21.38
N ALA A 229 23.48 16.43 20.32
CA ALA A 229 24.69 16.07 19.60
C ALA A 229 25.39 17.28 18.96
N ALA A 230 24.63 18.26 18.46
CA ALA A 230 25.16 19.50 17.88
C ALA A 230 25.87 20.41 18.90
N ASP A 231 25.48 20.32 20.18
CA ASP A 231 26.06 21.09 21.29
C ASP A 231 27.29 20.41 21.93
N LEU A 232 27.55 19.13 21.61
CA LEU A 232 28.74 18.40 22.07
C LEU A 232 29.99 18.78 21.25
N LYS A 233 30.62 19.91 21.62
CA LYS A 233 31.87 20.39 21.02
C LYS A 233 33.02 20.36 22.02
N GLY A 234 34.15 19.78 21.60
CA GLY A 234 35.39 19.76 22.38
C GLY A 234 35.86 18.34 22.69
N ASN A 235 36.81 18.25 23.63
CA ASN A 235 37.36 16.99 24.07
C ASN A 235 36.46 16.35 25.14
N PHE A 236 36.27 15.04 25.00
CA PHE A 236 35.57 14.19 25.93
C PHE A 236 36.51 13.13 26.46
N THR A 237 36.28 12.75 27.69
CA THR A 237 37.03 11.71 28.38
C THR A 237 36.12 10.50 28.55
N PHE A 238 36.52 9.37 27.99
CA PHE A 238 35.81 8.11 28.13
C PHE A 238 36.55 7.18 29.08
N THR A 239 35.86 6.74 30.14
CA THR A 239 36.39 5.80 31.13
C THR A 239 35.83 4.42 30.87
N VAL A 240 36.69 3.47 30.52
CA VAL A 240 36.29 2.10 30.19
C VAL A 240 35.88 1.37 31.47
N GLN A 241 34.61 1.00 31.61
CA GLN A 241 34.12 0.18 32.72
C GLN A 241 34.15 -1.32 32.40
N ASN A 242 33.81 -1.68 31.16
CA ASN A 242 33.80 -3.05 30.69
C ASN A 242 34.04 -3.10 29.17
N ILE A 243 34.54 -4.23 28.69
CA ILE A 243 34.75 -4.49 27.27
C ILE A 243 33.84 -5.66 26.92
N ASN A 244 33.01 -5.48 25.91
CA ASN A 244 32.16 -6.52 25.36
C ASN A 244 32.69 -6.86 23.96
N ARG A 245 33.03 -8.13 23.73
CA ARG A 245 33.37 -8.65 22.41
C ARG A 245 32.29 -9.61 21.97
N THR A 246 31.78 -9.42 20.77
CA THR A 246 30.92 -10.42 20.14
C THR A 246 31.81 -11.30 19.29
N GLU A 247 32.12 -12.50 19.77
CA GLU A 247 32.85 -13.48 18.97
C GLU A 247 31.88 -14.08 17.93
N PRO A 248 32.21 -14.03 16.63
CA PRO A 248 31.35 -14.57 15.60
C PRO A 248 31.02 -16.04 15.89
N ALA A 249 29.77 -16.43 15.70
CA ALA A 249 29.34 -17.80 15.90
C ALA A 249 30.22 -18.77 15.10
N ASP A 250 30.57 -19.89 15.71
CA ASP A 250 31.27 -20.98 15.02
C ASP A 250 30.34 -21.61 13.99
N LEU A 251 30.89 -21.99 12.83
CA LEU A 251 30.16 -22.70 11.78
C LEU A 251 30.00 -24.18 12.17
N ASN A 252 29.09 -24.43 13.12
CA ASN A 252 28.81 -25.75 13.66
C ASN A 252 27.31 -26.06 13.65
N GLN A 253 26.96 -27.30 14.01
CA GLN A 253 25.57 -27.76 14.00
C GLN A 253 24.65 -26.91 14.89
N GLU A 254 25.13 -26.43 16.05
CA GLU A 254 24.35 -25.56 16.94
C GLU A 254 23.97 -24.24 16.26
N PHE A 255 24.87 -23.66 15.46
CA PHE A 255 24.60 -22.46 14.68
C PHE A 255 23.64 -22.75 13.51
N PHE A 256 23.81 -23.89 12.82
CA PHE A 256 22.93 -24.28 11.72
C PHE A 256 21.49 -24.51 12.20
N ASP A 257 21.32 -25.25 13.30
CA ASP A 257 20.02 -25.55 13.90
C ASP A 257 19.34 -24.27 14.42
N LYS A 258 20.10 -23.28 14.91
CA LYS A 258 19.58 -21.97 15.31
C LYS A 258 19.06 -21.14 14.14
N LEU A 259 19.68 -21.24 12.96
CA LEU A 259 19.29 -20.47 11.78
C LEU A 259 18.14 -21.11 11.01
N PHE A 260 18.16 -22.43 10.84
CA PHE A 260 17.24 -23.14 9.94
C PHE A 260 16.30 -24.12 10.65
N GLY A 261 16.56 -24.43 11.93
CA GLY A 261 15.89 -25.49 12.67
C GLY A 261 16.64 -26.82 12.63
N GLU A 262 16.40 -27.66 13.64
CA GLU A 262 17.09 -28.94 13.80
C GLU A 262 16.95 -29.84 12.56
N GLY A 263 18.09 -30.33 12.07
CA GLY A 263 18.15 -31.33 11.00
C GLY A 263 17.88 -30.81 9.58
N GLN A 264 17.77 -29.49 9.39
CA GLN A 264 17.61 -28.89 8.04
C GLN A 264 18.91 -28.77 7.27
N VAL A 265 20.03 -28.58 7.97
CA VAL A 265 21.36 -28.35 7.41
C VAL A 265 22.38 -29.12 8.26
N ASP A 266 23.26 -29.90 7.62
CA ASP A 266 24.20 -30.83 8.28
C ASP A 266 25.68 -30.49 8.07
N SER A 267 25.97 -29.46 7.26
CA SER A 267 27.32 -29.13 6.84
C SER A 267 27.43 -27.65 6.47
N GLU A 268 28.66 -27.13 6.53
CA GLU A 268 28.95 -25.76 6.11
C GLU A 268 28.59 -25.52 4.64
N GLU A 269 28.84 -26.50 3.77
CA GLU A 269 28.48 -26.41 2.34
C GLU A 269 26.95 -26.36 2.15
N ALA A 270 26.20 -27.21 2.87
CA ALA A 270 24.75 -27.15 2.86
C ALA A 270 24.23 -25.82 3.40
N MET A 271 24.86 -25.26 4.44
CA MET A 271 24.50 -23.96 4.99
C MET A 271 24.71 -22.85 3.98
N ARG A 272 25.87 -22.80 3.33
CA ARG A 272 26.21 -21.81 2.30
C ARG A 272 25.22 -21.85 1.14
N ASN A 273 24.88 -23.06 0.67
CA ASN A 273 23.88 -23.25 -0.38
C ASN A 273 22.49 -22.79 0.07
N LYS A 274 22.10 -23.07 1.31
CA LYS A 274 20.81 -22.65 1.86
C LYS A 274 20.72 -21.12 2.00
N VAL A 275 21.77 -20.47 2.48
CA VAL A 275 21.84 -19.00 2.53
C VAL A 275 21.77 -18.43 1.12
N LYS A 276 22.50 -18.99 0.16
CA LYS A 276 22.44 -18.56 -1.24
C LYS A 276 21.05 -18.69 -1.83
N GLU A 277 20.35 -19.79 -1.59
CA GLU A 277 18.98 -20.03 -2.03
C GLU A 277 18.04 -18.95 -1.46
N ILE A 278 18.04 -18.75 -0.13
CA ILE A 278 17.18 -17.77 0.54
C ILE A 278 17.44 -16.35 0.03
N LEU A 279 18.72 -15.96 -0.10
CA LEU A 279 19.08 -14.65 -0.65
C LEU A 279 18.61 -14.50 -2.09
N SER A 280 18.87 -15.51 -2.93
CA SER A 280 18.43 -15.52 -4.33
C SER A 280 16.92 -15.40 -4.43
N GLU A 281 16.17 -16.14 -3.62
CA GLU A 281 14.70 -16.11 -3.60
C GLU A 281 14.16 -14.74 -3.19
N ASN A 282 14.72 -14.13 -2.15
CA ASN A 282 14.30 -12.80 -1.71
C ASN A 282 14.51 -11.76 -2.81
N TYR A 283 15.70 -11.74 -3.42
CA TYR A 283 15.97 -10.84 -4.54
C TYR A 283 15.12 -11.16 -5.77
N ASN A 284 14.90 -12.44 -6.09
CA ASN A 284 14.03 -12.84 -7.20
C ASN A 284 12.57 -12.39 -6.99
N LYS A 285 12.07 -12.38 -5.75
CA LYS A 285 10.75 -11.83 -5.43
C LYS A 285 10.69 -10.33 -5.72
N GLU A 286 11.69 -9.56 -5.27
CA GLU A 286 11.77 -8.12 -5.55
C GLU A 286 11.90 -7.84 -7.06
N LEU A 287 12.73 -8.61 -7.75
CA LEU A 287 12.89 -8.55 -9.21
C LEU A 287 11.60 -8.89 -9.96
N ARG A 288 10.82 -9.85 -9.47
CA ARG A 288 9.52 -10.18 -10.05
C ARG A 288 8.57 -8.99 -9.95
N VAL A 289 8.47 -8.36 -8.79
CA VAL A 289 7.65 -7.15 -8.57
C VAL A 289 8.12 -6.02 -9.49
N PHE A 290 9.43 -5.79 -9.59
CA PHE A 290 9.99 -4.79 -10.49
C PHE A 290 9.65 -5.07 -11.97
N GLY A 291 9.82 -6.31 -12.41
CA GLY A 291 9.48 -6.73 -13.78
C GLY A 291 7.99 -6.58 -14.07
N GLU A 292 7.12 -6.93 -13.12
CA GLU A 292 5.68 -6.69 -13.21
C GLU A 292 5.35 -5.21 -13.38
N GLU A 293 5.93 -4.33 -12.58
CA GLU A 293 5.71 -2.88 -12.71
C GLU A 293 6.16 -2.36 -14.09
N LYS A 294 7.31 -2.82 -14.61
CA LYS A 294 7.74 -2.43 -15.97
C LYS A 294 6.80 -2.96 -17.06
N ILE A 295 6.20 -4.14 -16.89
CA ILE A 295 5.17 -4.66 -17.80
C ILE A 295 3.91 -3.79 -17.74
N LYS A 296 3.45 -3.46 -16.53
CA LYS A 296 2.29 -2.55 -16.32
C LYS A 296 2.54 -1.21 -16.98
N ASP A 297 3.71 -0.61 -16.79
CA ASP A 297 4.10 0.67 -17.40
C ASP A 297 4.02 0.63 -18.93
N LYS A 298 4.54 -0.43 -19.56
CA LYS A 298 4.47 -0.62 -21.01
C LYS A 298 3.04 -0.78 -21.50
N LEU A 299 2.22 -1.56 -20.80
CA LEU A 299 0.81 -1.76 -21.15
C LEU A 299 0.01 -0.47 -21.00
N VAL A 300 0.23 0.28 -19.92
CA VAL A 300 -0.38 1.59 -19.67
C VAL A 300 -0.01 2.57 -20.78
N ALA A 301 1.27 2.66 -21.14
CA ALA A 301 1.75 3.51 -22.22
C ALA A 301 1.19 3.10 -23.59
N LYS A 302 1.12 1.79 -23.89
CA LYS A 302 0.58 1.27 -25.16
C LYS A 302 -0.93 1.51 -25.28
N ALA A 303 -1.67 1.36 -24.17
CA ALA A 303 -3.11 1.58 -24.15
C ALA A 303 -3.49 3.06 -24.32
N ASN A 304 -2.63 3.99 -23.88
CA ASN A 304 -2.78 5.44 -24.04
C ASN A 304 -4.21 5.95 -23.74
N ILE A 305 -4.76 5.50 -22.61
CA ILE A 305 -6.14 5.79 -22.21
C ILE A 305 -6.25 7.25 -21.80
N ASP A 306 -7.15 7.98 -22.45
CA ASP A 306 -7.45 9.38 -22.11
C ASP A 306 -8.45 9.44 -20.95
N LEU A 307 -7.93 9.56 -19.73
CA LEU A 307 -8.76 9.68 -18.52
C LEU A 307 -9.31 11.12 -18.37
N PRO A 308 -10.58 11.29 -17.95
CA PRO A 308 -11.18 12.60 -17.76
C PRO A 308 -10.68 13.23 -16.44
N GLU A 309 -9.50 13.85 -16.50
CA GLU A 309 -8.77 14.36 -15.34
C GLU A 309 -9.57 15.31 -14.45
N ASP A 310 -10.12 16.37 -15.03
CA ASP A 310 -10.89 17.37 -14.26
C ASP A 310 -12.10 16.74 -13.55
N PHE A 311 -12.82 15.84 -14.23
CA PHE A 311 -13.95 15.13 -13.66
C PHE A 311 -13.51 14.23 -12.50
N LEU A 312 -12.43 13.46 -12.68
CA LEU A 312 -11.96 12.51 -11.67
C LEU A 312 -11.40 13.22 -10.43
N LYS A 313 -10.69 14.34 -10.59
CA LYS A 313 -10.22 15.15 -9.46
C LYS A 313 -11.40 15.71 -8.66
N GLU A 314 -12.41 16.24 -9.35
CA GLU A 314 -13.60 16.74 -8.69
C GLU A 314 -14.40 15.62 -8.00
N TRP A 315 -14.50 14.46 -8.67
CA TRP A 315 -15.14 13.28 -8.10
C TRP A 315 -14.41 12.79 -6.84
N LEU A 316 -13.08 12.68 -6.86
CA LEU A 316 -12.27 12.31 -5.69
C LEU A 316 -12.46 13.28 -4.53
N PHE A 317 -12.51 14.58 -4.80
CA PHE A 317 -12.76 15.59 -3.78
C PHE A 317 -14.14 15.43 -3.14
N ARG A 318 -15.19 15.26 -3.95
CA ARG A 318 -16.58 15.11 -3.49
C ARG A 318 -16.81 13.77 -2.76
N ALA A 319 -16.28 12.67 -3.30
CA ALA A 319 -16.44 11.33 -2.74
C ALA A 319 -15.79 11.18 -1.36
N ASN A 320 -14.73 11.95 -1.09
CA ASN A 320 -14.08 11.99 0.21
C ASN A 320 -14.77 12.93 1.21
N GLU A 321 -15.90 13.57 0.86
CA GLU A 321 -16.71 14.41 1.75
C GLU A 321 -15.89 15.48 2.50
N GLY A 322 -14.88 16.06 1.85
CA GLY A 322 -14.02 17.09 2.44
C GLY A 322 -12.91 16.58 3.37
N LYS A 323 -12.67 15.26 3.44
CA LYS A 323 -11.54 14.67 4.19
C LYS A 323 -10.18 14.91 3.54
N VAL A 324 -10.16 15.33 2.27
CA VAL A 324 -8.96 15.63 1.49
C VAL A 324 -9.04 17.05 0.94
N THR A 325 -7.90 17.72 0.84
CA THR A 325 -7.81 19.05 0.21
C THR A 325 -7.62 18.94 -1.29
N THR A 326 -7.93 20.00 -2.04
CA THR A 326 -7.66 20.07 -3.48
C THR A 326 -6.18 19.85 -3.81
N GLU A 327 -5.27 20.40 -3.00
CA GLU A 327 -3.83 20.22 -3.16
C GLU A 327 -3.39 18.75 -2.98
N GLN A 328 -3.99 18.04 -2.01
CA GLN A 328 -3.74 16.61 -1.81
C GLN A 328 -4.23 15.80 -3.02
N VAL A 329 -5.43 16.11 -3.53
CA VAL A 329 -5.97 15.46 -4.73
C VAL A 329 -5.05 15.70 -5.92
N GLU A 330 -4.57 16.93 -6.15
CA GLU A 330 -3.66 17.22 -7.27
C GLU A 330 -2.34 16.45 -7.16
N LYS A 331 -1.79 16.31 -5.95
CA LYS A 331 -0.54 15.59 -5.71
C LYS A 331 -0.69 14.08 -5.90
N GLU A 332 -1.81 13.50 -5.47
CA GLU A 332 -2.03 12.05 -5.50
C GLU A 332 -2.71 11.56 -6.79
N TYR A 333 -3.34 12.47 -7.55
CA TYR A 333 -4.02 12.15 -8.79
C TYR A 333 -3.17 11.35 -9.79
N PRO A 334 -1.87 11.65 -10.03
CA PRO A 334 -1.06 10.85 -10.97
C PRO A 334 -0.94 9.38 -10.57
N ILE A 335 -0.83 9.10 -9.25
CA ILE A 335 -0.75 7.73 -8.72
C ILE A 335 -2.10 7.04 -8.91
N TYR A 336 -3.19 7.71 -8.57
CA TYR A 336 -4.55 7.21 -8.77
C TYR A 336 -4.83 6.93 -10.26
N ALA A 337 -4.49 7.85 -11.15
CA ALA A 337 -4.67 7.72 -12.59
C ALA A 337 -3.92 6.50 -13.14
N LYS A 338 -2.67 6.28 -12.70
CA LYS A 338 -1.89 5.10 -13.08
C LYS A 338 -2.56 3.80 -12.61
N GLN A 339 -3.00 3.75 -11.35
CA GLN A 339 -3.69 2.58 -10.78
C GLN A 339 -5.03 2.30 -11.46
N LEU A 340 -5.83 3.33 -11.73
CA LEU A 340 -7.10 3.22 -12.43
C LEU A 340 -6.89 2.72 -13.86
N THR A 341 -5.91 3.28 -14.57
CA THR A 341 -5.56 2.86 -15.93
C THR A 341 -5.17 1.39 -15.96
N TRP A 342 -4.29 0.95 -15.04
CA TRP A 342 -3.93 -0.45 -14.90
C TRP A 342 -5.15 -1.33 -14.61
N THR A 343 -6.03 -0.90 -13.71
CA THR A 343 -7.25 -1.65 -13.38
C THR A 343 -8.16 -1.82 -14.59
N LEU A 344 -8.33 -0.78 -15.40
CA LEU A 344 -9.13 -0.83 -16.62
C LEU A 344 -8.55 -1.80 -17.66
N ILE A 345 -7.22 -1.75 -17.86
CA ILE A 345 -6.46 -2.64 -18.75
C ILE A 345 -6.56 -4.09 -18.26
N SER A 346 -6.25 -4.33 -16.99
CA SER A 346 -6.26 -5.66 -16.38
C SER A 346 -7.64 -6.32 -16.49
N ASN A 347 -8.70 -5.58 -16.16
CA ASN A 347 -10.07 -6.05 -16.30
C ASN A 347 -10.46 -6.34 -17.76
N LYS A 348 -9.93 -5.57 -18.72
CA LYS A 348 -10.19 -5.80 -20.14
C LYS A 348 -9.49 -7.06 -20.64
N ILE A 349 -8.19 -7.22 -20.34
CA ILE A 349 -7.43 -8.43 -20.66
C ILE A 349 -8.10 -9.65 -20.04
N ALA A 350 -8.49 -9.55 -18.77
CA ALA A 350 -9.18 -10.62 -18.07
C ALA A 350 -10.47 -11.05 -18.76
N LYS A 351 -11.33 -10.07 -19.09
CA LYS A 351 -12.61 -10.33 -19.75
C LYS A 351 -12.43 -10.94 -21.14
N ASP A 352 -11.53 -10.39 -21.95
CA ASP A 352 -11.33 -10.82 -23.33
C ASP A 352 -10.72 -12.23 -23.42
N ASN A 353 -9.99 -12.65 -22.38
CA ASN A 353 -9.29 -13.94 -22.33
C ASN A 353 -9.91 -14.93 -21.32
N ASN A 354 -11.08 -14.63 -20.75
CA ASN A 354 -11.77 -15.44 -19.75
C ASN A 354 -10.89 -15.80 -18.54
N ILE A 355 -10.04 -14.88 -18.11
CA ILE A 355 -9.21 -15.04 -16.91
C ILE A 355 -10.06 -14.65 -15.71
N GLN A 356 -10.23 -15.56 -14.78
CA GLN A 356 -10.98 -15.33 -13.55
C GLN A 356 -10.19 -15.84 -12.35
N ALA A 357 -10.14 -15.02 -11.30
CA ALA A 357 -9.69 -15.43 -9.98
C ALA A 357 -10.80 -16.26 -9.31
N GLU A 358 -10.48 -17.51 -8.95
CA GLU A 358 -11.40 -18.40 -8.27
C GLU A 358 -11.24 -18.26 -6.75
N HIS A 359 -12.28 -18.64 -6.00
CA HIS A 359 -12.24 -18.59 -4.54
C HIS A 359 -11.07 -19.40 -3.94
N ALA A 360 -10.73 -20.54 -4.57
CA ALA A 360 -9.59 -21.35 -4.16
C ALA A 360 -8.25 -20.60 -4.30
N ASP A 361 -8.08 -19.83 -5.38
CA ASP A 361 -6.86 -19.03 -5.60
C ASP A 361 -6.73 -17.93 -4.55
N VAL A 362 -7.86 -17.30 -4.17
CA VAL A 362 -7.90 -16.27 -3.12
C VAL A 362 -7.49 -16.86 -1.77
N ILE A 363 -7.97 -18.06 -1.44
CA ILE A 363 -7.58 -18.77 -0.21
C ILE A 363 -6.08 -19.03 -0.22
N GLU A 364 -5.55 -19.63 -1.28
CA GLU A 364 -4.13 -19.98 -1.36
C GLU A 364 -3.23 -18.74 -1.29
N LYS A 365 -3.60 -17.67 -2.01
CA LYS A 365 -2.87 -16.40 -1.93
C LYS A 365 -2.87 -15.80 -0.53
N THR A 366 -4.00 -15.91 0.17
CA THR A 366 -4.11 -15.43 1.55
C THR A 366 -3.25 -16.26 2.50
N LYS A 367 -3.19 -17.59 2.30
CA LYS A 367 -2.28 -18.47 3.05
C LYS A 367 -0.82 -18.07 2.83
N GLU A 368 -0.42 -17.83 1.58
CA GLU A 368 0.94 -17.35 1.26
C GLU A 368 1.27 -16.05 2.00
N MET A 369 0.40 -15.05 1.90
CA MET A 369 0.58 -13.75 2.57
C MET A 369 0.71 -13.92 4.10
N ILE A 370 -0.15 -14.75 4.72
CA ILE A 370 -0.07 -15.03 6.16
C ILE A 370 1.24 -15.76 6.48
N ARG A 371 1.62 -16.79 5.72
CA ARG A 371 2.90 -17.49 5.96
C ARG A 371 4.08 -16.52 5.89
N GLU A 372 4.12 -15.62 4.91
CA GLU A 372 5.18 -14.62 4.79
C GLU A 372 5.20 -13.64 5.96
N GLN A 373 4.04 -13.15 6.40
CA GLN A 373 3.95 -12.23 7.54
C GLN A 373 4.50 -12.85 8.83
N PHE A 374 4.27 -14.16 9.04
CA PHE A 374 4.69 -14.88 10.24
C PHE A 374 6.04 -15.58 10.09
N ALA A 375 6.61 -15.69 8.89
CA ALA A 375 7.93 -16.27 8.66
C ALA A 375 9.01 -15.57 9.50
N SER A 376 8.90 -14.26 9.69
CA SER A 376 9.80 -13.46 10.54
C SER A 376 9.71 -13.77 12.04
N SER A 377 8.60 -14.37 12.50
CA SER A 377 8.34 -14.64 13.92
C SER A 377 8.76 -16.04 14.38
N GLY A 378 9.14 -16.94 13.46
CA GLY A 378 9.48 -18.34 13.75
C GLY A 378 8.28 -19.22 14.14
N LEU A 379 7.05 -18.71 14.10
CA LEU A 379 5.82 -19.41 14.49
C LEU A 379 5.11 -20.14 13.34
N GLY A 380 5.69 -20.14 12.13
CA GLY A 380 5.03 -20.65 10.92
C GLY A 380 4.52 -22.10 11.05
N SER A 381 5.30 -23.00 11.65
CA SER A 381 4.93 -24.42 11.80
C SER A 381 3.82 -24.67 12.83
N GLN A 382 3.75 -23.87 13.90
CA GLN A 382 2.68 -23.94 14.89
C GLN A 382 1.36 -23.38 14.36
N MET A 383 1.44 -22.50 13.37
CA MET A 383 0.30 -21.77 12.84
C MET A 383 -0.44 -22.54 11.73
N GLU A 384 0.22 -23.50 11.07
CA GLU A 384 -0.36 -24.28 9.97
C GLU A 384 -1.63 -25.04 10.40
N ALA A 385 -1.66 -25.54 11.64
CA ALA A 385 -2.83 -26.23 12.21
C ALA A 385 -4.07 -25.32 12.35
N SER A 386 -3.87 -24.00 12.37
CA SER A 386 -4.92 -22.98 12.51
C SER A 386 -5.02 -22.09 11.27
N MET A 387 -4.30 -22.40 10.18
CA MET A 387 -4.17 -21.55 9.00
C MET A 387 -5.53 -21.20 8.38
N ASP A 388 -6.41 -22.19 8.23
CA ASP A 388 -7.74 -21.99 7.65
C ASP A 388 -8.59 -21.02 8.48
N MET A 389 -8.45 -21.03 9.81
CA MET A 389 -9.13 -20.08 10.68
C MET A 389 -8.59 -18.65 10.51
N PHE A 390 -7.27 -18.49 10.37
CA PHE A 390 -6.67 -17.17 10.12
C PHE A 390 -7.08 -16.61 8.77
N VAL A 391 -7.09 -17.45 7.73
CA VAL A 391 -7.55 -17.07 6.39
C VAL A 391 -9.01 -16.63 6.42
N ASP A 392 -9.90 -17.43 7.03
CA ASP A 392 -11.33 -17.11 7.10
C ASP A 392 -11.59 -15.80 7.85
N ASN A 393 -10.91 -15.60 9.00
CA ASN A 393 -11.00 -14.37 9.77
C ASN A 393 -10.47 -13.16 8.99
N TYR A 394 -9.34 -13.30 8.29
CA TYR A 394 -8.77 -12.23 7.49
C TYR A 394 -9.68 -11.85 6.33
N LEU A 395 -10.18 -12.83 5.56
CA LEU A 395 -11.03 -12.59 4.40
C LEU A 395 -12.38 -11.95 4.77
N LYS A 396 -12.94 -12.30 5.94
CA LYS A 396 -14.14 -11.66 6.50
C LYS A 396 -13.87 -10.30 7.13
N GLY A 397 -12.62 -9.96 7.39
CA GLY A 397 -12.19 -8.69 7.95
C GLY A 397 -12.61 -7.50 7.08
N ASN A 398 -12.74 -6.33 7.71
CA ASN A 398 -13.12 -5.08 7.05
C ASN A 398 -14.40 -5.20 6.21
N GLU A 399 -15.42 -5.88 6.75
CA GLU A 399 -16.72 -6.09 6.06
C GLU A 399 -16.59 -6.79 4.69
N GLY A 400 -15.58 -7.67 4.55
CA GLY A 400 -15.30 -8.40 3.31
C GLY A 400 -14.45 -7.63 2.29
N GLN A 401 -13.97 -6.42 2.62
CA GLN A 401 -13.05 -5.67 1.75
C GLN A 401 -11.73 -6.43 1.53
N ASN A 402 -11.24 -7.14 2.54
CA ASN A 402 -10.02 -7.94 2.43
C ASN A 402 -10.17 -9.02 1.35
N TYR A 403 -11.33 -9.69 1.27
CA TYR A 403 -11.60 -10.65 0.19
C TYR A 403 -11.52 -9.99 -1.19
N MET A 404 -12.11 -8.82 -1.36
CA MET A 404 -12.08 -8.09 -2.65
C MET A 404 -10.66 -7.65 -3.03
N GLN A 405 -9.84 -7.25 -2.05
CA GLN A 405 -8.44 -6.91 -2.27
C GLN A 405 -7.64 -8.13 -2.73
N MET A 406 -7.78 -9.27 -2.05
CA MET A 406 -7.09 -10.51 -2.42
C MET A 406 -7.57 -11.04 -3.78
N LEU A 407 -8.87 -10.97 -4.07
CA LEU A 407 -9.43 -11.30 -5.39
C LEU A 407 -8.80 -10.45 -6.48
N THR A 408 -8.69 -9.14 -6.27
CA THR A 408 -8.07 -8.21 -7.21
C THR A 408 -6.58 -8.49 -7.40
N SER A 409 -5.86 -8.81 -6.32
CA SER A 409 -4.46 -9.21 -6.37
C SER A 409 -4.26 -10.46 -7.22
N VAL A 410 -5.00 -11.53 -6.94
CA VAL A 410 -4.93 -12.79 -7.71
C VAL A 410 -5.29 -12.56 -9.18
N GLN A 411 -6.33 -11.77 -9.45
CA GLN A 411 -6.73 -11.45 -10.81
C GLN A 411 -5.61 -10.76 -11.58
N ASN A 412 -4.95 -9.77 -10.95
CA ASN A 412 -3.83 -9.06 -11.55
C ASN A 412 -2.62 -9.97 -11.80
N GLU A 413 -2.30 -10.88 -10.87
CA GLU A 413 -1.22 -11.85 -11.05
C GLU A 413 -1.47 -12.75 -12.26
N LYS A 414 -2.67 -13.34 -12.36
CA LYS A 414 -3.06 -14.16 -13.51
C LYS A 414 -3.00 -13.39 -14.84
N VAL A 415 -3.42 -12.12 -14.84
CA VAL A 415 -3.34 -11.26 -16.03
C VAL A 415 -1.89 -11.01 -16.42
N LEU A 416 -1.00 -10.72 -15.46
CA LEU A 416 0.41 -10.50 -15.72
C LEU A 416 1.10 -11.77 -16.21
N ASP A 417 0.78 -12.93 -15.62
CA ASP A 417 1.28 -14.22 -16.06
C ASP A 417 0.85 -14.50 -17.51
N PHE A 418 -0.42 -14.28 -17.83
CA PHE A 418 -0.91 -14.40 -19.21
C PHE A 418 -0.18 -13.46 -20.18
N VAL A 419 0.07 -12.20 -19.77
CA VAL A 419 0.84 -11.25 -20.57
C VAL A 419 2.27 -11.73 -20.78
N ARG A 420 2.91 -12.35 -19.77
CA ARG A 420 4.25 -12.92 -19.92
C ARG A 420 4.26 -14.10 -20.89
N GLU A 421 3.24 -14.97 -20.82
CA GLU A 421 3.12 -16.15 -21.70
C GLU A 421 2.86 -15.78 -23.17
N LYS A 422 2.05 -14.74 -23.40
CA LYS A 422 1.67 -14.28 -24.76
C LYS A 422 2.58 -13.21 -25.33
N GLY A 423 3.26 -12.46 -24.47
CA GLY A 423 4.22 -11.44 -24.85
C GLY A 423 5.56 -12.02 -25.28
N ASN A 424 6.52 -11.13 -25.53
CA ASN A 424 7.89 -11.52 -25.82
C ASN A 424 8.66 -11.65 -24.51
N LEU A 425 8.62 -12.83 -23.90
CA LEU A 425 9.38 -13.11 -22.68
C LEU A 425 10.88 -13.14 -22.99
N LYS A 426 11.64 -12.26 -22.34
CA LYS A 426 13.10 -12.23 -22.35
C LYS A 426 13.60 -12.49 -20.93
N GLU A 427 14.46 -13.48 -20.75
CA GLU A 427 15.12 -13.71 -19.47
C GLU A 427 16.40 -12.88 -19.39
N GLU A 428 16.55 -12.09 -18.34
CA GLU A 428 17.76 -11.32 -18.08
C GLU A 428 18.32 -11.67 -16.70
N THR A 429 19.58 -12.09 -16.68
CA THR A 429 20.30 -12.36 -15.43
C THR A 429 21.05 -11.10 -15.01
N ILE A 430 20.81 -10.61 -13.79
CA ILE A 430 21.42 -9.38 -13.27
C ILE A 430 22.04 -9.61 -11.89
N LYS A 431 23.04 -8.77 -11.55
CA LYS A 431 23.70 -8.74 -10.25
C LYS A 431 23.07 -7.71 -9.32
N ILE A 432 23.35 -7.79 -8.01
CA ILE A 432 22.80 -6.85 -7.01
C ILE A 432 23.08 -5.39 -7.37
N ASP A 433 24.31 -5.06 -7.76
CA ASP A 433 24.68 -3.66 -8.06
C ASP A 433 23.82 -3.07 -9.19
N LYS A 434 23.63 -3.85 -10.26
CA LYS A 434 22.75 -3.45 -11.36
C LYS A 434 21.29 -3.34 -10.91
N PHE A 435 20.85 -4.21 -10.00
CA PHE A 435 19.49 -4.12 -9.48
C PHE A 435 19.27 -2.85 -8.64
N LYS A 436 20.25 -2.46 -7.80
CA LYS A 436 20.20 -1.20 -7.05
C LYS A 436 20.11 0.01 -7.99
N GLU A 437 20.93 0.04 -9.05
CA GLU A 437 20.86 1.09 -10.08
C GLU A 437 19.49 1.14 -10.77
N LEU A 438 18.84 0.00 -10.97
CA LEU A 438 17.51 -0.09 -11.57
C LEU A 438 16.38 0.38 -10.62
N LEU A 439 16.58 0.34 -9.30
CA LEU A 439 15.61 0.83 -8.31
C LEU A 439 15.70 2.36 -8.11
N GLU A 440 16.87 2.95 -8.33
CA GLU A 440 17.08 4.40 -8.22
C GLU A 440 16.53 5.19 -9.43
N ASN A 441 16.18 4.51 -10.53
CA ASN A 441 15.68 5.07 -11.79
C ASN A 441 14.23 4.65 -12.10
#